data_AF-A0A9E5YIA8-F1
#
_entry.id   AF-A0A9E5YIA8-F1
#
_cell.length_a   1.000
_cell.length_b   1.000
_cell.length_c   1.000
_cell.angle_alpha   90.00
_cell.angle_beta   90.00
_cell.angle_gamma   90.00
#
_symmetry.space_group_name_H-M   'P 1'
#
loop_
_entity.id
_entity.type
_entity.pdbx_description
1 polymer ?
#
loop_
_entity_poly.entity_id
_entity_poly.type
_entity_poly.pdbx_seq_one_letter_code
_entity_poly.pdbx_strand_id
1 'polypeptide(L)'
;MSVIVVSLLGVCAGFFTIHAAAAGSLNRKLTASRGRANSLYVLFYYLGGSIGITISGYAYTFARWYGTAVLGILILAIPLWASITEMRKENLPRP
;
A
#
# COMPACT_ATOMS: atom_id res chain seq x y z
N MET A 1 20.26 -3.13 -18.13
CA MET A 1 20.39 -2.30 -16.90
C MET A 1 19.28 -1.26 -16.77
N SER A 2 18.98 -0.48 -17.81
CA SER A 2 18.01 0.64 -17.74
C SER A 2 16.62 0.24 -17.24
N VAL A 3 16.12 -0.94 -17.64
CA VAL A 3 14.81 -1.45 -17.19
C VAL A 3 14.74 -1.63 -15.67
N ILE A 4 15.81 -2.14 -15.04
CA ILE A 4 15.84 -2.35 -13.59
C ILE A 4 15.79 -1.01 -12.86
N VAL A 5 16.55 -0.02 -13.35
CA VAL A 5 16.58 1.33 -12.77
C VAL A 5 15.20 1.98 -12.86
N VAL A 6 14.56 1.94 -14.04
CA VAL A 6 13.23 2.51 -14.25
C VAL A 6 12.19 1.82 -13.35
N SER A 7 12.23 0.49 -13.27
CA SER A 7 11.32 -0.26 -12.40
C SER A 7 11.52 0.06 -10.92
N LEU A 8 12.77 0.16 -10.46
CA LEU A 8 13.06 0.51 -9.06
C LEU A 8 12.57 1.93 -8.73
N LEU A 9 12.83 2.89 -9.62
CA LEU A 9 12.34 4.26 -9.47
C LEU A 9 10.81 4.28 -9.40
N GLY A 10 10.14 3.55 -10.27
CA GLY A 10 8.68 3.42 -10.26
C GLY A 10 8.14 2.82 -8.97
N VAL A 11 8.74 1.73 -8.49
CA VAL A 11 8.34 1.07 -7.23
C VAL A 11 8.59 1.98 -6.03
N CYS A 12 9.75 2.64 -5.94
CA CYS A 12 10.05 3.57 -4.86
C CYS A 12 9.08 4.77 -4.85
N ALA A 13 8.87 5.40 -6.01
CA ALA A 13 7.94 6.51 -6.14
C ALA A 13 6.50 6.10 -5.78
N GLY A 14 6.03 4.96 -6.28
CA GLY A 14 4.71 4.42 -5.96
C GLY A 14 4.55 4.11 -4.46
N PHE A 15 5.56 3.48 -3.86
CA PHE A 15 5.54 3.16 -2.44
C PHE A 15 5.46 4.41 -1.56
N PHE A 16 6.30 5.42 -1.82
CA PHE A 16 6.29 6.66 -1.04
C PHE A 16 5.02 7.48 -1.22
N THR A 17 4.47 7.52 -2.44
CA THR A 17 3.20 8.24 -2.70
C THR A 17 2.03 7.59 -1.97
N ILE A 18 1.90 6.26 -2.02
CA ILE A 18 0.86 5.52 -1.28
C ILE A 18 1.01 5.74 0.23
N HIS A 19 2.25 5.65 0.76
CA HIS A 19 2.52 5.84 2.18
C HIS A 19 2.15 7.26 2.66
N ALA A 20 2.57 8.29 1.91
CA ALA A 20 2.27 9.68 2.23
C ALA A 20 0.76 9.95 2.16
N ALA A 21 0.07 9.42 1.15
CA ALA A 21 -1.38 9.55 1.00
C ALA A 21 -2.14 8.85 2.15
N ALA A 22 -1.73 7.65 2.54
CA ALA A 22 -2.35 6.89 3.63
C ALA A 22 -2.18 7.59 4.98
N ALA A 23 -0.94 7.97 5.33
CA ALA A 23 -0.66 8.69 6.57
C ALA A 23 -1.33 10.07 6.61
N GLY A 24 -1.35 10.79 5.47
CA GLY A 24 -2.05 12.06 5.32
C GLY A 24 -3.56 11.95 5.50
N SER A 25 -4.19 10.96 4.85
CA SER A 25 -5.63 10.69 5.00
C SER A 25 -5.99 10.31 6.44
N LEU A 26 -5.19 9.46 7.07
CA LEU A 26 -5.35 9.08 8.48
C LEU A 26 -5.29 10.31 9.40
N ASN A 27 -4.25 11.13 9.29
CA ASN A 27 -4.08 12.32 10.12
C ASN A 27 -5.17 13.37 9.88
N ARG A 28 -5.74 13.47 8.66
CA ARG A 28 -6.85 14.37 8.35
C ARG A 28 -8.16 13.96 9.02
N LYS A 29 -8.37 12.65 9.22
CA LYS A 29 -9.59 12.10 9.87
C LYS A 29 -9.53 12.12 11.39
N LEU A 30 -8.36 12.38 11.97
CA LEU A 30 -8.15 12.34 13.42
C LEU A 30 -8.22 13.75 14.03
N THR A 31 -9.25 13.97 14.86
CA THR A 31 -9.43 15.22 15.63
C THR A 31 -8.61 15.23 16.93
N ALA A 32 -8.29 14.06 17.49
CA ALA A 32 -7.48 13.90 18.70
C ALA A 32 -6.66 12.59 18.66
N SER A 33 -5.65 12.47 19.53
CA SER A 33 -4.83 11.25 19.70
C SER A 33 -4.03 10.78 18.47
N ARG A 34 -3.50 11.71 17.67
CA ARG A 34 -2.67 11.41 16.48
C ARG A 34 -1.49 10.47 16.76
N GLY A 35 -0.85 10.63 17.93
CA GLY A 35 0.29 9.79 18.32
C GLY A 35 -0.06 8.30 18.42
N ARG A 36 -1.19 7.94 19.05
CA ARG A 36 -1.61 6.54 19.19
C ARG A 36 -2.01 5.94 17.85
N ALA A 37 -2.74 6.69 17.04
CA ALA A 37 -3.17 6.25 15.72
C ALA A 37 -1.98 6.06 14.76
N ASN A 38 -0.98 6.96 14.79
CA ASN A 38 0.22 6.82 13.97
C ASN A 38 1.06 5.61 14.40
N SER A 39 1.19 5.33 15.70
CA SER A 39 1.85 4.11 16.16
C SER A 39 1.13 2.84 15.69
N LEU A 40 -0.20 2.83 15.71
CA LEU A 40 -0.98 1.70 15.22
C LEU A 40 -0.84 1.54 13.69
N TYR A 41 -0.79 2.65 12.95
CA TYR A 41 -0.48 2.64 11.52
C TYR A 41 0.87 1.99 11.24
N VAL A 42 1.92 2.40 11.97
CA VAL A 42 3.28 1.85 11.82
C VAL A 42 3.31 0.35 12.19
N LEU A 43 2.59 -0.05 13.25
CA LEU A 43 2.46 -1.46 13.63
C LEU A 43 1.87 -2.30 12.49
N PHE A 44 0.73 -1.87 11.93
CA PHE A 44 0.12 -2.58 10.81
C PHE A 44 0.96 -2.53 9.54
N TYR A 45 1.66 -1.42 9.29
CA TYR A 45 2.59 -1.28 8.17
C TYR A 45 3.70 -2.32 8.22
N TYR A 46 4.36 -2.47 9.38
CA TYR A 46 5.42 -3.47 9.53
C TYR A 46 4.87 -4.89 9.57
N LEU A 47 3.76 -5.14 10.26
CA LEU A 47 3.14 -6.46 10.31
C LEU A 47 2.71 -6.94 8.92
N GLY A 48 2.05 -6.07 8.14
CA GLY A 48 1.69 -6.33 6.76
C GLY A 48 2.91 -6.51 5.86
N GLY A 49 3.97 -5.71 6.07
CA GLY A 49 5.24 -5.87 5.38
C GLY A 49 5.88 -7.23 5.62
N SER A 50 5.97 -7.67 6.88
CA SER A 50 6.51 -8.99 7.24
C SER A 50 5.71 -10.12 6.60
N ILE A 51 4.38 -10.11 6.74
CA ILE A 51 3.50 -11.12 6.14
C ILE A 51 3.64 -11.13 4.61
N GLY A 52 3.63 -9.95 3.99
CA GLY A 52 3.74 -9.79 2.54
C GLY A 52 5.06 -10.32 1.99
N ILE A 53 6.19 -10.04 2.65
CA ILE A 53 7.51 -10.57 2.28
C ILE A 53 7.53 -12.10 2.41
N THR A 54 7.01 -12.66 3.50
CA THR A 54 6.96 -14.11 3.71
C THR A 54 6.12 -14.81 2.64
N ILE A 55 4.90 -14.32 2.37
CA ILE A 55 4.03 -14.90 1.34
C ILE A 55 4.65 -14.76 -0.04
N SER A 56 5.31 -13.62 -0.33
CA SER A 56 6.03 -13.41 -1.59
C SER A 56 7.20 -14.39 -1.77
N GLY A 57 7.90 -14.73 -0.69
CA GLY A 57 8.94 -15.76 -0.67
C GLY A 57 8.36 -17.14 -1.00
N TYR A 58 7.24 -17.52 -0.38
CA TYR A 58 6.55 -18.75 -0.76
C TYR A 58 6.08 -18.73 -2.22
N ALA A 59 5.44 -17.65 -2.67
CA ALA A 59 5.01 -17.50 -4.06
C ALA A 59 6.18 -17.66 -5.06
N TYR A 60 7.36 -17.17 -4.69
CA TYR A 60 8.57 -17.38 -5.47
C TYR A 60 9.00 -18.85 -5.51
N THR A 61 8.92 -19.59 -4.40
CA THR A 61 9.25 -21.03 -4.40
C THR A 61 8.32 -21.85 -5.27
N PHE A 62 7.02 -21.51 -5.35
CA PHE A 62 6.04 -22.26 -6.13
C PHE A 62 6.02 -21.90 -7.62
N ALA A 63 6.07 -20.61 -7.95
CA ALA A 63 5.87 -20.11 -9.32
C ALA A 63 6.93 -19.10 -9.76
N ARG A 64 8.06 -19.03 -9.05
CA ARG A 64 9.21 -18.17 -9.35
C ARG A 64 8.76 -16.71 -9.45
N TRP A 65 9.38 -15.94 -10.31
CA TRP A 65 9.07 -14.52 -10.51
C TRP A 65 7.62 -14.25 -10.92
N TYR A 66 6.98 -15.17 -11.65
CA TYR A 66 5.59 -14.99 -12.08
C TYR A 66 4.63 -15.00 -10.88
N GLY A 67 4.80 -15.95 -9.96
CA GLY A 67 4.01 -16.01 -8.72
C GLY A 67 4.12 -14.74 -7.89
N THR A 68 5.34 -14.26 -7.69
CA THR A 68 5.59 -13.01 -6.94
C THR A 68 5.00 -11.78 -7.64
N ALA A 69 5.09 -11.70 -8.98
CA ALA A 69 4.53 -10.59 -9.74
C ALA A 69 2.99 -10.55 -9.67
N VAL A 70 2.34 -11.70 -9.87
CA VAL A 70 0.87 -11.82 -9.77
C VAL A 70 0.41 -11.47 -8.36
N LEU A 71 1.07 -11.99 -7.33
CA LEU A 71 0.75 -11.66 -5.94
C LEU A 71 0.90 -10.16 -5.68
N GLY A 72 1.97 -9.52 -6.17
CA GLY A 72 2.16 -8.08 -6.06
C GLY A 72 1.03 -7.28 -6.69
N ILE A 73 0.58 -7.66 -7.89
CA ILE A 73 -0.56 -7.03 -8.58
C ILE A 73 -1.85 -7.19 -7.76
N LEU A 74 -2.12 -8.39 -7.24
CA LEU A 74 -3.30 -8.66 -6.42
C LEU A 74 -3.32 -7.82 -5.13
N ILE A 75 -2.16 -7.70 -4.47
CA ILE A 75 -2.04 -6.86 -3.25
C ILE A 75 -2.23 -5.38 -3.59
N LEU A 76 -1.69 -4.90 -4.72
CA LEU A 76 -1.87 -3.51 -5.18
C LEU A 76 -3.32 -3.18 -5.57
N ALA A 77 -4.14 -4.17 -5.90
CA ALA A 77 -5.56 -3.95 -6.16
C ALA A 77 -6.32 -3.47 -4.91
N ILE A 78 -5.86 -3.83 -3.71
CA ILE A 78 -6.49 -3.44 -2.44
C ILE A 78 -6.43 -1.92 -2.20
N PRO A 79 -5.25 -1.26 -2.18
CA PRO A 79 -5.18 0.19 -2.02
C PRO A 79 -5.83 0.93 -3.19
N LEU A 80 -5.73 0.41 -4.43
CA LEU A 80 -6.44 1.00 -5.57
C LEU A 80 -7.95 1.00 -5.36
N TRP A 81 -8.52 -0.13 -4.95
CA TRP A 81 -9.95 -0.23 -4.65
C TRP A 81 -10.35 0.70 -3.51
N ALA A 82 -9.57 0.74 -2.42
CA ALA A 82 -9.80 1.65 -1.31
C ALA A 82 -9.82 3.12 -1.78
N SER A 83 -8.83 3.54 -2.57
CA SER A 83 -8.76 4.89 -3.14
C SER A 83 -9.97 5.21 -4.01
N ILE A 84 -10.40 4.29 -4.89
CA ILE A 84 -11.58 4.49 -5.74
C ILE A 84 -12.85 4.66 -4.89
N THR A 85 -13.02 3.85 -3.84
CA THR A 85 -14.18 3.97 -2.95
C THR A 85 -14.19 5.29 -2.19
N GLU A 86 -13.02 5.81 -1.80
CA GLU A 86 -12.90 7.09 -1.11
C GLU A 86 -13.21 8.26 -2.05
N MET A 87 -12.71 8.23 -3.29
CA MET A 87 -13.04 9.20 -4.33
C MET A 87 -14.54 9.20 -4.66
N ARG A 88 -15.18 8.02 -4.72
CA ARG A 88 -16.64 7.92 -4.95
C ARG A 88 -17.45 8.57 -3.83
N LYS A 89 -17.01 8.43 -2.57
CA LYS A 89 -17.68 9.06 -1.41
C LYS A 89 -17.54 10.58 -1.40
N GLU A 90 -16.42 11.11 -1.91
CA GLU A 90 -16.19 12.55 -2.00
C GLU A 90 -17.01 13.22 -3.13
N ASN A 91 -17.38 12.47 -4.17
CA ASN A 91 -18.18 12.93 -5.31
C ASN A 91 -19.71 12.82 -5.10
N LEU A 92 -20.18 12.27 -3.97
CA LEU A 92 -21.59 12.29 -3.63
C LEU A 92 -21.96 13.67 -3.04
N PRO A 93 -23.08 14.29 -3.44
CA PRO A 93 -23.55 15.52 -2.82
C PRO A 93 -23.78 15.27 -1.33
N ARG A 94 -23.12 16.06 -0.47
CA ARG A 94 -23.37 16.03 0.98
C ARG A 94 -24.80 16.55 1.20
N PRO A 95 -25.64 15.84 1.98
CA PRO A 95 -26.96 16.34 2.35
C PRO A 95 -26.87 17.62 3.19
#